data_AF-A0A151EHY3-F1
#
_entry.id   AF-A0A151EHY3-F1
#
_cell.length_a   1.000
_cell.length_b   1.000
_cell.length_c   1.000
_cell.angle_alpha   90.00
_cell.angle_beta   90.00
_cell.angle_gamma   90.00
#
_symmetry.space_group_name_H-M   'P 1'
#
loop_
_entity.id
_entity.type
_entity.pdbx_description
1 polymer ?
#
loop_
_entity_poly.entity_id
_entity_poly.type
_entity_poly.pdbx_seq_one_letter_code
_entity_poly.pdbx_strand_id
1 'polypeptide(L)'
;MEKSMNEVDLKKIEQKAYKESMQDGFTEIFAGILLIGVGFYFVVKVIFAGILLIGVGFYFAVILFAVLFFPRIVERLKRRYTYPRIGYAKLHEDPPRKTARGIFSYMLLVIVVMVVALFIIFGDISADLWYRWSPTLMGAMLTGGLIYLADKSADPRYYGIAVFGLVAGGVLSVYRFESTWTGITVYLLFMGSCFFGLGLIRFVHFLYEYPVQEEITDE
;
A
#
# COMPACT_ATOMS: atom_id res chain seq x y z
N MET A 1 -3.17 44.60 -15.86
CA MET A 1 -3.31 43.26 -15.23
C MET A 1 -2.63 42.28 -16.16
N GLU A 2 -1.30 42.29 -16.12
CA GLU A 2 -0.43 41.56 -17.03
C GLU A 2 -0.06 40.26 -16.33
N LYS A 3 -0.63 39.16 -16.81
CA LYS A 3 -0.50 37.83 -16.23
C LYS A 3 0.91 37.34 -16.53
N SER A 4 1.81 37.45 -15.55
CA SER A 4 3.21 37.07 -15.67
C SER A 4 3.34 35.60 -16.10
N MET A 5 3.76 35.44 -17.35
CA MET A 5 4.43 34.28 -17.90
C MET A 5 5.64 33.94 -16.98
N ASN A 6 5.78 32.69 -16.51
CA ASN A 6 6.85 32.14 -15.64
C ASN A 6 6.66 32.12 -14.11
N GLU A 7 5.51 31.69 -13.59
CA GLU A 7 5.52 30.88 -12.37
C GLU A 7 5.36 29.42 -12.80
N VAL A 8 6.50 28.77 -13.02
CA VAL A 8 6.53 27.31 -13.22
C VAL A 8 5.90 26.71 -11.97
N ASP A 9 4.73 26.07 -12.12
CA ASP A 9 4.01 25.44 -11.03
C ASP A 9 4.80 24.19 -10.58
N LEU A 10 5.77 24.41 -9.70
CA LEU A 10 6.73 23.41 -9.22
C LEU A 10 6.00 22.18 -8.66
N LYS A 11 4.87 22.39 -8.00
CA LYS A 11 4.05 21.30 -7.44
C LYS A 11 3.51 20.39 -8.55
N LYS A 12 3.01 20.94 -9.65
CA LYS A 12 2.53 20.14 -10.78
C LYS A 12 3.65 19.38 -11.47
N ILE A 13 4.83 19.97 -11.60
CA ILE A 13 5.99 19.29 -12.17
C ILE A 13 6.42 18.14 -11.26
N GLU A 14 6.50 18.36 -9.95
CA GLU A 14 6.83 17.32 -8.97
C GLU A 14 5.80 16.18 -9.00
N GLN A 15 4.51 16.50 -9.01
CA GLN A 15 3.44 15.49 -9.10
C GLN A 15 3.51 14.69 -10.39
N LYS A 16 3.80 15.35 -11.52
CA LYS A 16 3.97 14.68 -12.82
C LYS A 16 5.19 13.74 -12.80
N ALA A 17 6.34 14.20 -12.33
CA ALA A 17 7.54 13.38 -12.21
C ALA A 17 7.33 12.20 -11.25
N TYR A 18 6.65 12.43 -10.14
CA TYR A 18 6.29 11.37 -9.18
C TYR A 18 5.37 10.34 -9.84
N LYS A 19 4.32 10.78 -10.53
CA LYS A 19 3.40 9.91 -11.27
C LYS A 19 4.13 9.03 -12.27
N GLU A 20 4.99 9.62 -13.10
CA GLU A 20 5.79 8.90 -14.12
C GLU A 20 6.72 7.88 -13.46
N SER A 21 7.39 8.25 -12.36
CA SER A 21 8.26 7.33 -11.61
C SER A 21 7.54 6.12 -10.99
N MET A 22 6.21 6.22 -10.81
CA MET A 22 5.35 5.17 -10.27
C MET A 22 4.60 4.40 -11.36
N GLN A 23 4.84 4.67 -12.65
CA GLN A 23 4.15 3.97 -13.72
C GLN A 23 4.56 2.50 -13.83
N ASP A 24 5.76 2.14 -13.37
CA ASP A 24 6.35 0.81 -13.43
C ASP A 24 5.59 -0.29 -12.67
N GLY A 25 4.61 0.06 -11.81
CA GLY A 25 3.78 -0.90 -11.10
C GLY A 25 4.50 -1.63 -9.96
N PHE A 26 5.78 -1.33 -9.68
CA PHE A 26 6.51 -2.00 -8.62
C PHE A 26 5.86 -1.76 -7.26
N THR A 27 5.45 -0.53 -6.95
CA THR A 27 4.81 -0.22 -5.67
C THR A 27 3.60 -1.11 -5.40
N GLU A 28 2.76 -1.34 -6.41
CA GLU A 28 1.58 -2.20 -6.30
C GLU A 28 1.95 -3.69 -6.21
N ILE A 29 2.88 -4.19 -7.03
CA ILE A 29 3.39 -5.58 -6.95
C ILE A 29 3.83 -5.88 -5.52
N PHE A 30 4.66 -4.99 -5.01
CA PHE A 30 5.29 -5.18 -3.73
C PHE A 30 4.34 -5.03 -2.54
N ALA A 31 3.42 -4.06 -2.58
CA ALA A 31 2.33 -3.97 -1.61
C ALA A 31 1.49 -5.25 -1.63
N GLY A 32 1.21 -5.79 -2.83
CA GLY A 32 0.51 -7.06 -3.02
C GLY A 32 1.22 -8.23 -2.36
N ILE A 33 2.53 -8.40 -2.61
CA ILE A 33 3.36 -9.46 -1.98
C ILE A 33 3.33 -9.34 -0.45
N LEU A 34 3.44 -8.13 0.09
CA LEU A 34 3.41 -7.91 1.54
C LEU A 34 2.06 -8.33 2.13
N LEU A 35 0.95 -7.91 1.52
CA LEU A 35 -0.39 -8.26 1.98
C LEU A 35 -0.66 -9.77 1.87
N ILE A 36 -0.26 -10.41 0.75
CA ILE A 36 -0.36 -11.86 0.57
C ILE A 36 0.46 -12.59 1.63
N GLY A 37 1.70 -12.16 1.87
CA GLY A 37 2.58 -12.78 2.87
C GLY A 37 1.99 -12.72 4.28
N VAL A 38 1.42 -11.57 4.67
CA VAL A 38 0.73 -11.42 5.96
C VAL A 38 -0.57 -12.24 5.98
N GLY A 39 -1.32 -12.31 4.88
CA GLY A 39 -2.51 -13.17 4.77
C GLY A 39 -2.17 -14.65 4.93
N PHE A 40 -1.10 -15.12 4.28
CA PHE A 40 -0.63 -16.50 4.37
C PHE A 40 -0.19 -16.88 5.78
N TYR A 41 0.40 -15.95 6.53
CA TYR A 41 0.66 -16.15 7.96
C TYR A 41 -0.60 -16.50 8.75
N PHE A 42 -1.73 -15.82 8.49
CA PHE A 42 -2.99 -16.15 9.14
C PHE A 42 -3.59 -17.47 8.65
N VAL A 43 -3.44 -17.83 7.37
CA VAL A 43 -3.82 -19.16 6.86
C VAL A 43 -3.11 -20.26 7.64
N VAL A 44 -1.79 -20.15 7.81
CA VAL A 44 -1.00 -21.12 8.58
C VAL A 44 -1.50 -21.21 10.02
N LYS A 45 -1.84 -20.07 10.65
CA LYS A 45 -2.43 -20.07 11.99
C LYS A 45 -3.79 -20.76 12.09
N VAL A 46 -4.65 -20.58 11.08
CA VAL A 46 -5.98 -21.21 11.07
C VAL A 46 -5.88 -22.71 10.85
N ILE A 47 -5.01 -23.16 9.94
CA ILE A 47 -4.87 -24.58 9.58
C ILE A 47 -4.06 -25.34 10.64
N PHE A 48 -2.96 -24.76 11.12
CA PHE A 48 -2.03 -25.38 12.06
C PHE A 48 -2.15 -24.73 13.43
N ALA A 49 -3.36 -24.77 14.01
CA ALA A 49 -3.72 -24.15 15.30
C ALA A 49 -2.83 -24.54 16.50
N GLY A 50 -1.87 -25.47 16.33
CA GLY A 50 -0.91 -25.92 17.36
C GLY A 50 0.55 -25.46 17.18
N ILE A 51 0.96 -24.85 16.06
CA ILE A 51 2.35 -24.39 15.89
C ILE A 51 2.50 -22.99 16.51
N LEU A 52 2.52 -22.96 17.84
CA LEU A 52 2.65 -21.77 18.70
C LEU A 52 3.97 -20.99 18.47
N LEU A 53 4.94 -21.60 17.78
CA LEU A 53 6.28 -21.03 17.56
C LEU A 53 6.32 -19.93 16.48
N ILE A 54 5.33 -19.84 15.59
CA ILE A 54 5.22 -18.70 14.65
C ILE A 54 4.45 -17.57 15.35
N GLY A 55 5.00 -17.11 16.47
CA GLY A 55 4.42 -16.08 17.32
C GLY A 55 4.44 -14.70 16.67
N VAL A 56 4.03 -13.70 17.44
CA VAL A 56 4.06 -12.26 17.10
C VAL A 56 5.42 -11.82 16.52
N GLY A 57 6.52 -12.51 16.87
CA GLY A 57 7.85 -12.31 16.32
C GLY A 57 7.95 -12.52 14.79
N PHE A 58 7.19 -13.43 14.18
CA PHE A 58 7.19 -13.59 12.72
C PHE A 58 6.55 -12.39 12.02
N TYR A 59 5.44 -11.89 12.56
CA TYR A 59 4.78 -10.69 12.03
C TYR A 59 5.73 -9.47 12.10
N PHE A 60 6.39 -9.27 13.24
CA PHE A 60 7.42 -8.24 13.37
C PHE A 60 8.60 -8.47 12.43
N ALA A 61 9.05 -9.72 12.24
CA ALA A 61 10.13 -10.04 11.32
C ALA A 61 9.75 -9.71 9.87
N VAL A 62 8.52 -10.03 9.43
CA VAL A 62 8.03 -9.68 8.08
C VAL A 62 7.97 -8.18 7.89
N ILE A 63 7.43 -7.42 8.86
CA ILE A 63 7.39 -5.96 8.78
C ILE A 63 8.79 -5.36 8.79
N LEU A 64 9.65 -5.81 9.69
CA LEU A 64 11.03 -5.33 9.79
C LEU A 64 11.79 -5.63 8.51
N PHE A 65 11.63 -6.84 7.95
CA PHE A 65 12.20 -7.21 6.68
C PHE A 65 11.69 -6.31 5.56
N ALA A 66 10.39 -6.06 5.49
CA ALA A 66 9.82 -5.11 4.53
C ALA A 66 10.45 -3.71 4.71
N VAL A 67 10.46 -3.13 5.90
CA VAL A 67 11.00 -1.78 6.11
C VAL A 67 12.48 -1.67 5.74
N LEU A 68 13.30 -2.69 6.06
CA LEU A 68 14.75 -2.64 5.84
C LEU A 68 15.19 -2.99 4.42
N PHE A 69 14.56 -3.99 3.80
CA PHE A 69 15.02 -4.54 2.53
C PHE A 69 14.23 -4.00 1.35
N PHE A 70 12.96 -3.66 1.53
CA PHE A 70 12.08 -3.28 0.43
C PHE A 70 12.56 -2.05 -0.34
N PRO A 71 12.96 -0.92 0.29
CA PRO A 71 13.46 0.23 -0.46
C PRO A 71 14.68 -0.14 -1.32
N ARG A 72 15.56 -1.01 -0.80
CA ARG A 72 16.76 -1.47 -1.50
C ARG A 72 16.44 -2.40 -2.67
N ILE A 73 15.47 -3.29 -2.50
CA ILE A 73 15.04 -4.22 -3.56
C ILE A 73 14.35 -3.43 -4.67
N VAL A 74 13.43 -2.53 -4.32
CA VAL A 74 12.74 -1.66 -5.28
C VAL A 74 13.76 -0.84 -6.07
N GLU A 75 14.70 -0.18 -5.40
CA GLU A 75 15.75 0.63 -6.06
C GLU A 75 16.61 -0.21 -7.01
N ARG A 76 17.00 -1.43 -6.63
CA ARG A 76 17.72 -2.35 -7.52
C ARG A 76 16.91 -2.74 -8.75
N LEU A 77 15.62 -3.04 -8.57
CA LEU A 77 14.75 -3.39 -9.70
C LEU A 77 14.53 -2.18 -10.62
N LYS A 78 14.33 -0.99 -10.05
CA LYS A 78 14.21 0.25 -10.84
C LYS A 78 15.47 0.54 -11.65
N ARG A 79 16.66 0.37 -11.08
CA ARG A 79 17.92 0.50 -11.84
C ARG A 79 18.03 -0.44 -13.03
N ARG A 80 17.46 -1.63 -12.91
CA ARG A 80 17.52 -2.65 -13.97
C ARG A 80 16.44 -2.47 -15.03
N TYR A 81 15.22 -2.11 -14.62
CA TYR A 81 14.05 -2.10 -15.50
C TYR A 81 13.52 -0.69 -15.77
N THR A 82 13.41 0.18 -14.78
CA THR A 82 12.78 1.49 -14.94
C THR A 82 13.75 2.54 -15.47
N TYR A 83 14.92 2.71 -14.85
CA TYR A 83 15.85 3.81 -15.14
C TYR A 83 16.43 3.79 -16.56
N PRO A 84 16.73 2.62 -17.18
CA PRO A 84 17.19 2.60 -18.58
C PRO A 84 16.11 3.03 -19.59
N ARG A 85 14.83 3.09 -19.19
CA ARG A 85 13.69 3.38 -20.07
C ARG A 85 13.20 4.82 -19.96
N ILE A 86 13.08 5.32 -18.74
CA ILE A 86 12.52 6.66 -18.46
C ILE A 86 13.53 7.63 -17.84
N GLY A 87 14.77 7.21 -17.65
CA GLY A 87 15.80 7.98 -16.94
C GLY A 87 15.63 7.94 -15.41
N TYR A 88 16.51 8.68 -14.73
CA TYR A 88 16.50 8.80 -13.27
C TYR A 88 16.29 10.27 -12.87
N ALA A 89 15.21 10.53 -12.14
CA ALA A 89 14.94 11.82 -11.51
C ALA A 89 14.93 11.64 -9.98
N LYS A 90 15.78 12.39 -9.28
CA LYS A 90 15.78 12.40 -7.82
C LYS A 90 14.63 13.28 -7.33
N LEU A 91 13.57 12.64 -6.84
CA LEU A 91 12.40 13.31 -6.28
C LEU A 91 12.71 13.91 -4.90
N HIS A 92 11.98 14.95 -4.52
CA HIS A 92 12.11 15.53 -3.19
C HIS A 92 11.61 14.55 -2.13
N GLU A 93 12.47 14.20 -1.17
CA GLU A 93 12.11 13.33 -0.06
C GLU A 93 11.66 14.18 1.12
N ASP A 94 10.44 13.94 1.60
CA ASP A 94 9.98 14.55 2.84
C ASP A 94 10.86 14.11 4.02
N PRO A 95 11.13 14.98 4.99
CA PRO A 95 11.93 14.63 6.14
C PRO A 95 11.29 13.44 6.88
N PRO A 96 12.04 12.35 7.15
CA PRO A 96 11.47 11.07 7.58
C PRO A 96 10.67 11.19 8.88
N ARG A 97 11.08 12.12 9.77
CA ARG A 97 10.38 12.40 11.03
C ARG A 97 8.99 12.99 10.82
N LYS A 98 8.79 13.84 9.81
CA LYS A 98 7.48 14.45 9.50
C LYS A 98 6.53 13.40 8.93
N THR A 99 7.01 12.61 7.97
CA THR A 99 6.26 11.52 7.36
C THR A 99 5.88 10.46 8.38
N ALA A 100 6.83 10.02 9.22
CA ALA A 100 6.57 9.04 10.27
C ALA A 100 5.54 9.56 11.30
N ARG A 101 5.65 10.84 11.71
CA ARG A 101 4.66 11.46 12.60
C ARG A 101 3.27 11.52 11.96
N GLY A 102 3.19 11.86 10.68
CA GLY A 102 1.93 11.86 9.93
C GLY A 102 1.28 10.48 9.90
N ILE A 103 2.04 9.46 9.49
CA ILE A 103 1.59 8.05 9.45
C ILE A 103 1.13 7.60 10.84
N PHE A 104 1.93 7.84 11.89
CA PHE A 104 1.58 7.45 13.25
C PHE A 104 0.31 8.15 13.75
N SER A 105 0.18 9.46 13.52
CA SER A 105 -1.00 10.22 13.90
C SER A 105 -2.27 9.74 13.20
N TYR A 106 -2.15 9.38 11.91
CA TYR A 106 -3.25 8.81 11.14
C TYR A 106 -3.64 7.43 11.66
N MET A 107 -2.68 6.53 11.88
CA MET A 107 -2.94 5.19 12.43
C MET A 107 -3.62 5.28 13.80
N LEU A 108 -3.15 6.17 14.67
CA LEU A 108 -3.77 6.41 15.97
C LEU A 108 -5.21 6.92 15.83
N LEU A 109 -5.45 7.88 14.93
CA LEU A 109 -6.78 8.41 14.67
C LEU A 109 -7.73 7.29 14.20
N VAL A 110 -7.30 6.46 13.24
CA VAL A 110 -8.10 5.34 12.75
C VAL A 110 -8.46 4.36 13.87
N ILE A 111 -7.50 4.02 14.73
CA ILE A 111 -7.73 3.14 15.88
C ILE A 111 -8.74 3.77 16.84
N VAL A 112 -8.57 5.04 17.20
CA VAL A 112 -9.47 5.76 18.12
C VAL A 112 -10.89 5.83 17.54
N VAL A 113 -11.02 6.23 16.27
CA VAL A 113 -12.32 6.30 15.59
C VAL A 113 -13.00 4.93 15.58
N MET A 114 -12.24 3.85 15.30
CA MET A 114 -12.80 2.51 15.29
C MET A 114 -13.25 2.06 16.69
N VAL A 115 -12.43 2.27 17.72
CA VAL A 115 -12.77 1.95 19.13
C VAL A 115 -14.05 2.68 19.54
N VAL A 116 -14.13 3.99 19.28
CA VAL A 116 -15.30 4.81 19.61
C VAL A 116 -16.53 4.34 18.82
N ALA A 117 -16.40 4.06 17.53
CA ALA A 117 -17.51 3.58 16.70
C ALA A 117 -18.04 2.22 17.20
N LEU A 118 -17.16 1.27 17.52
CA LEU A 118 -17.56 -0.03 18.05
C LEU A 118 -18.27 0.11 19.40
N PHE A 119 -17.74 0.96 20.30
CA PHE A 119 -18.37 1.23 21.59
C PHE A 119 -19.77 1.85 21.44
N ILE A 120 -19.95 2.82 20.54
CA ILE A 120 -21.25 3.46 20.30
C ILE A 120 -22.26 2.47 19.71
N ILE A 121 -21.84 1.61 18.78
CA ILE A 121 -22.74 0.69 18.06
C ILE A 121 -23.12 -0.53 18.91
N PHE A 122 -22.16 -1.10 19.66
CA PHE A 122 -22.32 -2.38 20.34
C PHE A 122 -22.36 -2.28 21.87
N GLY A 123 -21.99 -1.13 22.44
CA GLY A 123 -21.96 -0.91 23.90
C GLY A 123 -20.81 -1.60 24.64
N ASP A 124 -19.97 -2.38 23.95
CA ASP A 124 -18.83 -3.10 24.50
C ASP A 124 -17.74 -3.29 23.43
N ILE A 125 -16.51 -3.54 23.87
CA ILE A 125 -15.35 -3.86 23.02
C ILE A 125 -14.82 -5.22 23.44
N SER A 126 -15.45 -6.28 22.92
CA SER A 126 -14.96 -7.64 23.09
C SER A 126 -13.85 -7.96 22.08
N ALA A 127 -13.00 -8.93 22.42
CA ALA A 127 -11.95 -9.40 21.52
C ALA A 127 -12.52 -9.93 20.20
N ASP A 128 -13.65 -10.65 20.24
CA ASP A 128 -14.35 -11.14 19.04
C ASP A 128 -14.76 -10.00 18.11
N LEU A 129 -15.34 -8.94 18.68
CA LEU A 129 -15.74 -7.75 17.93
C LEU A 129 -14.53 -7.09 17.27
N TRP A 130 -13.43 -6.95 18.00
CA TRP A 130 -12.18 -6.39 17.47
C TRP A 130 -11.66 -7.17 16.26
N TYR A 131 -11.61 -8.50 16.35
CA TYR A 131 -11.15 -9.34 15.25
C TYR A 131 -12.11 -9.33 14.06
N ARG A 132 -13.42 -9.35 14.32
CA ARG A 132 -14.44 -9.25 13.27
C ARG A 132 -14.31 -7.95 12.46
N TRP A 133 -13.99 -6.84 13.12
CA TRP A 133 -13.84 -5.53 12.48
C TRP A 133 -12.42 -5.23 11.99
N SER A 134 -11.47 -6.13 12.20
CA SER A 134 -10.08 -5.97 11.71
C SER A 134 -9.93 -5.84 10.19
N PRO A 135 -10.76 -6.45 9.31
CA PRO A 135 -10.74 -6.14 7.88
C PRO A 135 -11.01 -4.66 7.58
N THR A 136 -12.01 -4.07 8.24
CA THR A 136 -12.32 -2.64 8.12
C THR A 136 -11.16 -1.78 8.63
N LEU A 137 -10.55 -2.15 9.76
CA LEU A 137 -9.35 -1.49 10.27
C LEU A 137 -8.23 -1.46 9.22
N MET A 138 -7.96 -2.62 8.60
CA MET A 138 -6.91 -2.74 7.58
C MET A 138 -7.25 -1.94 6.32
N GLY A 139 -8.51 -1.93 5.89
CA GLY A 139 -8.99 -1.07 4.80
C GLY A 139 -8.82 0.41 5.07
N ALA A 140 -9.11 0.86 6.29
CA ALA A 140 -8.88 2.24 6.70
C ALA A 140 -7.38 2.58 6.76
N MET A 141 -6.53 1.70 7.28
CA MET A 141 -5.08 1.91 7.27
C MET A 141 -4.51 2.02 5.84
N LEU A 142 -4.94 1.13 4.94
CA LEU A 142 -4.54 1.17 3.53
C LEU A 142 -5.03 2.44 2.83
N THR A 143 -6.23 2.91 3.16
CA THR A 143 -6.80 4.16 2.64
C THR A 143 -5.88 5.35 2.91
N GLY A 144 -5.32 5.47 4.12
CA GLY A 144 -4.37 6.55 4.42
C GLY A 144 -3.13 6.54 3.55
N GLY A 145 -2.53 5.35 3.35
CA GLY A 145 -1.38 5.19 2.47
C GLY A 145 -1.69 5.54 1.01
N LEU A 146 -2.86 5.14 0.52
CA LEU A 146 -3.30 5.41 -0.86
C LEU A 146 -3.66 6.88 -1.08
N ILE A 147 -4.32 7.54 -0.13
CA ILE A 147 -4.58 8.99 -0.20
C ILE A 147 -3.27 9.77 -0.22
N TYR A 148 -2.30 9.37 0.59
CA TYR A 148 -0.95 9.97 0.56
C TYR A 148 -0.30 9.82 -0.83
N LEU A 149 -0.37 8.64 -1.43
CA LEU A 149 0.11 8.42 -2.80
C LEU A 149 -0.67 9.23 -3.84
N ALA A 150 -1.98 9.40 -3.65
CA ALA A 150 -2.83 10.21 -4.52
C ALA A 150 -2.44 11.69 -4.49
N ASP A 151 -2.15 12.25 -3.30
CA ASP A 151 -1.68 13.64 -3.15
C ASP A 151 -0.30 13.86 -3.80
N LYS A 152 0.61 12.88 -3.64
CA LYS A 152 1.95 12.94 -4.23
C LYS A 152 1.98 12.75 -5.74
N SER A 153 1.14 11.88 -6.30
CA SER A 153 1.12 11.58 -7.73
C SER A 153 0.08 12.35 -8.54
N ALA A 154 -0.89 12.98 -7.87
CA ALA A 154 -2.13 13.46 -8.48
C ALA A 154 -2.84 12.41 -9.36
N ASP A 155 -2.65 11.12 -9.07
CA ASP A 155 -3.29 10.04 -9.82
C ASP A 155 -4.60 9.62 -9.15
N PRO A 156 -5.76 9.86 -9.79
CA PRO A 156 -7.07 9.59 -9.19
C PRO A 156 -7.32 8.11 -8.92
N ARG A 157 -6.58 7.19 -9.55
CA ARG A 157 -6.73 5.74 -9.36
C ARG A 157 -6.58 5.33 -7.89
N TYR A 158 -5.72 6.01 -7.15
CA TYR A 158 -5.43 5.68 -5.76
C TYR A 158 -6.63 5.95 -4.85
N TYR A 159 -7.46 6.95 -5.16
CA TYR A 159 -8.74 7.14 -4.49
C TYR A 159 -9.72 5.99 -4.77
N GLY A 160 -9.79 5.53 -6.03
CA GLY A 160 -10.61 4.38 -6.41
C GLY A 160 -10.24 3.11 -5.65
N ILE A 161 -8.94 2.80 -5.58
CA ILE A 161 -8.42 1.64 -4.84
C ILE A 161 -8.65 1.80 -3.33
N ALA A 162 -8.51 3.03 -2.79
CA ALA A 162 -8.74 3.30 -1.38
C ALA A 162 -10.19 3.04 -0.98
N VAL A 163 -11.14 3.60 -1.73
CA VAL A 163 -12.57 3.37 -1.52
C VAL A 163 -12.91 1.88 -1.67
N PHE A 164 -12.38 1.22 -2.70
CA PHE A 164 -12.58 -0.21 -2.91
C PHE A 164 -12.07 -1.05 -1.73
N GLY A 165 -10.86 -0.78 -1.24
CA GLY A 165 -10.29 -1.48 -0.09
C GLY A 165 -11.08 -1.26 1.20
N LEU A 166 -11.50 -0.02 1.46
CA LEU A 166 -12.32 0.30 2.63
C LEU A 166 -13.69 -0.40 2.58
N VAL A 167 -14.36 -0.39 1.42
CA VAL A 167 -15.64 -1.07 1.22
C VAL A 167 -15.49 -2.58 1.35
N ALA A 168 -14.45 -3.18 0.75
CA ALA A 168 -14.17 -4.60 0.89
C ALA A 168 -13.94 -4.99 2.37
N GLY A 169 -13.20 -4.17 3.12
CA GLY A 169 -13.00 -4.34 4.56
C GLY A 169 -14.32 -4.29 5.33
N GLY A 170 -15.16 -3.28 5.06
CA GLY A 170 -16.49 -3.13 5.65
C GLY A 170 -17.39 -4.34 5.38
N VAL A 171 -17.50 -4.76 4.12
CA VAL A 171 -18.33 -5.92 3.72
C VAL A 171 -17.87 -7.20 4.43
N LEU A 172 -16.57 -7.46 4.48
CA LEU A 172 -16.03 -8.64 5.17
C LEU A 172 -16.21 -8.55 6.69
N SER A 173 -16.20 -7.37 7.29
CA SER A 173 -16.48 -7.21 8.73
C SER A 173 -17.94 -7.42 9.10
N VAL A 174 -18.87 -7.08 8.21
CA VAL A 174 -20.30 -7.35 8.41
C VAL A 174 -20.58 -8.85 8.28
N TYR A 175 -19.92 -9.54 7.35
CA TYR A 175 -20.06 -10.98 7.17
C TYR A 175 -19.59 -11.77 8.42
N ARG A 176 -20.37 -12.77 8.82
CA ARG A 176 -20.06 -13.62 9.98
C ARG A 176 -19.30 -14.86 9.51
N PHE A 177 -17.99 -14.86 9.73
CA PHE A 177 -17.15 -16.03 9.52
C PHE A 177 -17.18 -16.98 10.72
N GLU A 178 -17.01 -18.27 10.47
CA GLU A 178 -16.94 -19.29 11.54
C GLU A 178 -15.68 -19.15 12.40
N SER A 179 -14.56 -18.73 11.80
CA SER A 179 -13.31 -18.48 12.50
C SER A 179 -13.03 -16.98 12.58
N THR A 180 -12.57 -16.57 13.76
CA THR A 180 -12.22 -15.20 14.15
C THR A 180 -11.18 -14.57 13.22
N TRP A 181 -10.30 -15.36 12.59
CA TRP A 181 -9.22 -14.88 11.73
C TRP A 181 -9.55 -14.90 10.23
N THR A 182 -10.63 -15.58 9.83
CA THR A 182 -10.93 -15.80 8.41
C THR A 182 -11.21 -14.48 7.69
N GLY A 183 -11.93 -13.55 8.32
CA GLY A 183 -12.26 -12.26 7.70
C GLY A 183 -11.02 -11.46 7.29
N ILE A 184 -10.05 -11.31 8.21
CA ILE A 184 -8.81 -10.58 7.91
C ILE A 184 -7.92 -11.35 6.94
N THR A 185 -7.91 -12.67 7.02
CA THR A 185 -7.16 -13.53 6.09
C THR A 185 -7.67 -13.34 4.66
N VAL A 186 -8.97 -13.45 4.45
CA VAL A 186 -9.62 -13.26 3.15
C VAL A 186 -9.37 -11.85 2.64
N TYR A 187 -9.51 -10.83 3.49
CA TYR A 187 -9.24 -9.45 3.12
C TYR A 187 -7.81 -9.25 2.60
N LEU A 188 -6.81 -9.72 3.36
CA LEU A 188 -5.40 -9.55 3.03
C LEU A 188 -5.01 -10.29 1.74
N LEU A 189 -5.47 -11.53 1.58
CA LEU A 189 -5.21 -12.31 0.36
C LEU A 189 -5.92 -11.72 -0.85
N PHE A 190 -7.17 -11.30 -0.71
CA PHE A 190 -7.94 -10.67 -1.78
C PHE A 190 -7.31 -9.36 -2.22
N MET A 191 -7.13 -8.41 -1.30
CA MET A 191 -6.53 -7.11 -1.61
C MET A 191 -5.10 -7.28 -2.09
N GLY A 192 -4.31 -8.14 -1.46
CA GLY A 192 -2.95 -8.42 -1.89
C GLY A 192 -2.88 -8.98 -3.31
N SER A 193 -3.80 -9.88 -3.68
CA SER A 193 -3.91 -10.40 -5.05
C SER A 193 -4.32 -9.32 -6.05
N CYS A 194 -5.26 -8.44 -5.69
CA CYS A 194 -5.63 -7.29 -6.52
C CYS A 194 -4.43 -6.36 -6.75
N PHE A 195 -3.70 -5.98 -5.71
CA PHE A 195 -2.50 -5.15 -5.81
C PHE A 195 -1.42 -5.80 -6.67
N PHE A 196 -1.16 -7.09 -6.43
CA PHE A 196 -0.17 -7.84 -7.21
C PHE A 196 -0.55 -7.91 -8.69
N GLY A 197 -1.81 -8.27 -8.99
CA GLY A 197 -2.32 -8.34 -10.36
C GLY A 197 -2.30 -6.99 -11.08
N LEU A 198 -2.78 -5.92 -10.44
CA LEU A 198 -2.75 -4.57 -10.99
C LEU A 198 -1.31 -4.09 -11.23
N GLY A 199 -0.41 -4.35 -10.28
CA GLY A 199 1.00 -4.02 -10.41
C GLY A 199 1.66 -4.77 -11.56
N LEU A 200 1.37 -6.08 -11.72
CA LEU A 200 1.92 -6.89 -12.80
C LEU A 200 1.43 -6.43 -14.17
N ILE A 201 0.12 -6.17 -14.32
CA ILE A 201 -0.46 -5.64 -15.57
C ILE A 201 0.23 -4.33 -15.93
N ARG A 202 0.45 -3.45 -14.95
CA ARG A 202 1.09 -2.15 -15.17
C ARG A 202 2.57 -2.26 -15.48
N PHE A 203 3.28 -3.17 -14.82
CA PHE A 203 4.67 -3.45 -15.14
C PHE A 203 4.82 -3.96 -16.58
N VAL A 204 3.98 -4.91 -16.98
CA VAL A 204 3.96 -5.43 -18.35
C VAL A 204 3.63 -4.32 -19.35
N HIS A 205 2.57 -3.55 -19.11
CA HIS A 205 2.22 -2.40 -19.95
C HIS A 205 3.36 -1.37 -20.03
N PHE A 206 4.04 -1.09 -18.92
CA PHE A 206 5.18 -0.18 -18.87
C PHE A 206 6.34 -0.67 -19.73
N LEU A 207 6.64 -1.98 -19.72
CA LEU A 207 7.68 -2.56 -20.56
C LEU A 207 7.35 -2.49 -22.06
N TYR A 208 6.06 -2.58 -22.42
CA TYR A 208 5.61 -2.43 -23.80
C TYR A 208 5.62 -0.98 -24.28
N GLU A 209 5.16 -0.05 -23.45
CA GLU A 209 5.05 1.37 -23.80
C GLU A 209 6.42 2.05 -23.87
N TYR A 210 7.36 1.63 -23.01
CA TYR A 210 8.70 2.23 -22.91
C TYR A 210 9.78 1.19 -23.26
N PRO A 211 10.05 0.93 -24.56
CA PRO A 211 11.17 0.09 -24.96
C PRO A 211 12.50 0.73 -24.54
N VAL A 212 13.52 -0.09 -24.34
CA VAL A 212 14.87 0.40 -24.01
C VAL A 212 15.41 1.15 -25.23
N GLN A 213 15.82 2.40 -25.03
CA GLN A 213 16.50 3.15 -26.08
C GLN A 213 17.92 2.60 -26.18
N GLU A 214 18.26 2.00 -27.33
CA GLU A 214 19.65 1.69 -27.65
C GLU A 214 20.40 3.02 -27.80
N GLU A 215 21.52 3.16 -27.10
CA GLU A 215 22.39 4.31 -27.21
C GLU A 215 22.84 4.36 -28.68
N ILE A 216 22.37 5.36 -29.44
CA ILE A 216 22.87 5.61 -30.79
C ILE A 216 24.30 6.10 -30.58
N THR A 217 25.26 5.17 -30.63
CA THR A 217 26.68 5.50 -30.80
C THR A 217 26.82 6.15 -32.16
N ASP A 218 26.80 7.47 -32.19
CA ASP A 218 27.28 8.24 -33.34
C ASP A 218 28.81 8.00 -33.42
N GLU A 219 29.21 7.04 -34.26
CA GLU A 219 30.60 6.87 -34.74
C GLU A 219 30.97 7.92 -35.78
#